data_AF-A0A381LD61-F1
#
_entry.id   AF-A0A381LD61-F1
#
_cell.length_a   1.000
_cell.length_b   1.000
_cell.length_c   1.000
_cell.angle_alpha   90.00
_cell.angle_beta   90.00
_cell.angle_gamma   90.00
#
_symmetry.space_group_name_H-M   'P 1'
#
loop_
_entity.id
_entity.type
_entity.pdbx_description
1 polymer ?
#
loop_
_entity_poly.entity_id
_entity_poly.type
_entity_poly.pdbx_seq_one_letter_code
_entity_poly.pdbx_strand_id
1 'polypeptide(L)'
;MALEVLNSSCETSGAVVEHSYRHDIESFFYVFLWQCLSCGWEDDKNPNKEYLSKWYKGTTKEIHKFKKCEIRGSTFVEELLPKFSIRYQKLWNLAMVFRKILFYPYGEFYIGYHKDNNVLYNATMKSFDEAIRSLTIKQ
;
A
#
# COMPACT_ATOMS: atom_id res chain seq x y z
N MET A 1 -1.19 3.71 8.91
CA MET A 1 -1.10 2.64 9.91
C MET A 1 -0.97 1.29 9.21
N ALA A 2 0.09 0.57 9.55
CA ALA A 2 0.45 -0.75 9.03
C ALA A 2 -0.44 -1.86 9.60
N LEU A 3 -0.55 -2.98 8.88
CA LEU A 3 -1.41 -4.11 9.21
C LEU A 3 -1.04 -4.76 10.55
N GLU A 4 0.24 -4.90 10.85
CA GLU A 4 0.70 -5.48 12.13
C GLU A 4 0.23 -4.64 13.33
N VAL A 5 0.43 -3.31 13.25
CA VAL A 5 -0.02 -2.36 14.28
C VAL A 5 -1.55 -2.40 14.44
N LEU A 6 -2.28 -2.45 13.32
CA LEU A 6 -3.74 -2.59 13.33
C LEU A 6 -4.18 -3.93 13.96
N ASN A 7 -3.50 -5.03 13.65
CA ASN A 7 -3.84 -6.35 14.17
C ASN A 7 -3.62 -6.44 15.69
N SER A 8 -2.49 -5.95 16.19
CA SER A 8 -2.19 -5.98 17.62
C SER A 8 -3.19 -5.15 18.44
N SER A 9 -3.63 -4.01 17.91
CA SER A 9 -4.70 -3.23 18.55
C SER A 9 -6.06 -3.93 18.57
N CYS A 10 -6.28 -4.95 17.73
CA CYS A 10 -7.49 -5.77 17.74
C CYS A 10 -7.40 -6.95 18.72
N GLU A 11 -6.20 -7.53 18.89
CA GLU A 11 -5.99 -8.76 19.65
C GLU A 11 -5.76 -8.50 21.15
N THR A 12 -5.17 -7.37 21.53
CA THR A 12 -4.88 -7.07 22.93
C THR A 12 -4.94 -5.57 23.17
N SER A 13 -5.93 -5.13 23.95
CA SER A 13 -6.01 -3.73 24.40
C SER A 13 -4.77 -3.43 25.27
N GLY A 14 -3.78 -2.71 24.72
CA GLY A 14 -2.53 -2.36 25.40
C GLY A 14 -1.26 -3.08 24.94
N ALA A 15 -1.32 -3.97 23.94
CA ALA A 15 -0.10 -4.53 23.35
C ALA A 15 0.67 -3.45 22.56
N VAL A 16 1.90 -3.17 23.00
CA VAL A 16 2.81 -2.26 22.29
C VAL A 16 3.52 -3.06 21.21
N VAL A 17 3.21 -2.76 19.94
CA VAL A 17 4.07 -3.16 18.84
C VAL A 17 5.22 -2.19 18.79
N GLU A 18 6.46 -2.68 18.86
CA GLU A 18 7.61 -1.83 18.58
C GLU A 18 7.51 -1.32 17.14
N HIS A 19 7.39 0.00 17.01
CA HIS A 19 7.30 0.66 15.72
C HIS A 19 8.59 0.40 14.95
N SER A 20 8.46 -0.15 13.75
CA SER A 20 9.57 -0.55 12.90
C SER A 20 9.59 0.25 11.60
N TYR A 21 10.76 0.33 10.98
CA TYR A 21 10.93 0.92 9.65
C TYR A 21 9.99 0.33 8.59
N ARG A 22 9.67 -0.97 8.69
CA ARG A 22 8.67 -1.61 7.83
C ARG A 22 7.32 -0.90 7.95
N HIS A 23 6.91 -0.51 9.14
CA HIS A 23 5.63 0.18 9.37
C HIS A 23 5.60 1.56 8.72
N ASP A 24 6.74 2.24 8.65
CA ASP A 24 6.88 3.53 7.93
C ASP A 24 6.74 3.33 6.43
N ILE A 25 7.47 2.37 5.85
CA ILE A 25 7.38 2.08 4.40
C ILE A 25 6.00 1.55 4.02
N GLU A 26 5.38 0.72 4.85
CA GLU A 26 4.00 0.26 4.62
C GLU A 26 3.01 1.44 4.71
N SER A 27 3.19 2.35 5.66
CA SER A 27 2.36 3.55 5.74
C SER A 27 2.56 4.45 4.53
N PHE A 28 3.79 4.61 4.05
CA PHE A 28 4.09 5.32 2.80
C PHE A 28 3.44 4.65 1.59
N PHE A 29 3.47 3.32 1.50
CA PHE A 29 2.76 2.58 0.45
C PHE A 29 1.26 2.87 0.46
N TYR A 30 0.62 2.91 1.63
CA TYR A 30 -0.79 3.29 1.71
C TYR A 30 -1.06 4.74 1.29
N VAL A 31 -0.17 5.68 1.61
CA VAL A 31 -0.28 7.07 1.13
C VAL A 31 -0.11 7.13 -0.38
N PHE A 32 0.83 6.37 -0.94
CA PHE A 32 1.04 6.26 -2.38
C PHE A 32 -0.22 5.72 -3.09
N LEU A 33 -0.80 4.61 -2.62
CA LEU A 33 -2.05 4.07 -3.16
C LEU A 33 -3.18 5.09 -3.05
N TRP A 34 -3.31 5.73 -1.89
CA TRP A 34 -4.30 6.76 -1.65
C TRP A 34 -4.21 7.89 -2.68
N GLN A 35 -3.00 8.39 -2.96
CA GLN A 35 -2.78 9.45 -3.93
C GLN A 35 -3.22 9.02 -5.35
N CYS A 36 -2.88 7.79 -5.74
CA CYS A 36 -3.25 7.24 -7.05
C CYS A 36 -4.77 7.05 -7.21
N LEU A 37 -5.45 6.71 -6.12
CA LEU A 37 -6.89 6.48 -6.08
C LEU A 37 -7.71 7.78 -5.95
N SER A 38 -7.15 8.80 -5.29
CA SER A 38 -7.91 9.99 -4.88
C SER A 38 -7.74 11.21 -5.76
N CYS A 39 -6.60 11.34 -6.45
CA CYS A 39 -6.27 12.54 -7.22
C CYS A 39 -6.20 12.25 -8.74
N GLY A 40 -6.21 13.28 -9.57
CA GLY A 40 -6.04 13.15 -11.02
C GLY A 40 -7.31 12.78 -11.79
N TRP A 41 -8.48 13.06 -11.21
CA TRP A 41 -9.80 13.00 -11.85
C TRP A 41 -10.14 14.36 -12.46
N GLU A 42 -10.80 14.40 -13.61
CA GLU A 42 -11.00 15.64 -14.40
C GLU A 42 -11.95 16.66 -13.75
N ASP A 43 -12.96 16.20 -12.99
CA ASP A 43 -14.03 17.05 -12.45
C ASP A 43 -14.01 17.18 -10.91
N ASP A 44 -12.87 16.92 -10.25
CA ASP A 44 -12.72 16.83 -8.78
C ASP A 44 -13.67 15.83 -8.07
N LYS A 45 -14.51 15.13 -8.83
CA LYS A 45 -15.36 14.04 -8.37
C LYS A 45 -14.53 12.77 -8.32
N ASN A 46 -13.84 12.58 -7.20
CA ASN A 46 -13.19 11.32 -6.91
C ASN A 46 -14.25 10.20 -6.75
N PRO A 47 -14.38 9.26 -7.70
CA PRO A 47 -15.37 8.17 -7.63
C PRO A 47 -15.06 7.20 -6.48
N ASN A 48 -13.83 7.20 -5.97
CA ASN A 48 -13.38 6.29 -4.92
C ASN A 48 -13.61 6.82 -3.51
N LYS A 49 -14.34 7.94 -3.31
CA LYS A 49 -14.50 8.54 -1.97
C LYS A 49 -15.04 7.54 -0.93
N GLU A 50 -16.06 6.77 -1.28
CA GLU A 50 -16.62 5.73 -0.40
C GLU A 50 -15.64 4.58 -0.19
N TYR A 51 -15.01 4.09 -1.26
CA TYR A 51 -14.01 3.03 -1.20
C TYR A 51 -12.82 3.43 -0.29
N LEU A 52 -12.28 4.64 -0.47
CA LEU A 52 -11.21 5.22 0.35
C LEU A 52 -11.64 5.39 1.80
N SER A 53 -12.92 5.67 2.07
CA SER A 53 -13.44 5.77 3.43
C SER A 53 -13.22 4.49 4.25
N LYS A 54 -13.27 3.32 3.62
CA LYS A 54 -13.06 2.02 4.28
C LYS A 54 -11.61 1.80 4.73
N TRP A 55 -10.66 2.59 4.23
CA TRP A 55 -9.25 2.52 4.65
C TRP A 55 -8.98 3.22 5.99
N TYR A 56 -9.90 4.06 6.49
CA TYR A 56 -9.70 4.86 7.71
C TYR A 56 -10.95 5.09 8.58
N LYS A 57 -12.15 4.76 8.11
CA LYS A 57 -13.40 4.82 8.89
C LYS A 57 -13.85 3.42 9.33
N GLY A 58 -14.50 3.36 10.47
CA GLY A 58 -14.99 2.11 11.08
C GLY A 58 -14.15 1.70 12.29
N THR A 59 -14.40 0.50 12.79
CA THR A 59 -13.61 -0.13 13.84
C THR A 59 -12.22 -0.51 13.33
N THR A 60 -11.24 -0.63 14.23
CA THR A 60 -9.89 -1.07 13.85
C THR A 60 -9.88 -2.42 13.15
N LYS A 61 -10.77 -3.33 13.56
CA LYS A 61 -10.93 -4.66 12.95
C LYS A 61 -11.45 -4.58 11.51
N GLU A 62 -12.42 -3.70 11.23
CA GLU A 62 -12.93 -3.47 9.88
C GLU A 62 -11.86 -2.88 8.98
N ILE A 63 -11.15 -1.85 9.47
CA ILE A 63 -10.05 -1.21 8.73
C ILE A 63 -8.96 -2.23 8.42
N HIS A 64 -8.52 -3.02 9.42
CA HIS A 64 -7.51 -4.06 9.25
C HIS A 64 -7.93 -5.10 8.20
N LYS A 65 -9.16 -5.63 8.33
CA LYS A 65 -9.69 -6.64 7.40
C LYS A 65 -9.74 -6.09 5.99
N PHE A 66 -10.25 -4.88 5.82
CA PHE A 66 -10.37 -4.24 4.51
C PHE A 66 -8.99 -4.07 3.85
N LYS A 67 -8.05 -3.42 4.53
CA LYS A 67 -6.68 -3.25 4.02
C LYS A 67 -6.02 -4.57 3.67
N LYS A 68 -6.14 -5.59 4.55
CA LYS A 68 -5.54 -6.90 4.32
C LYS A 68 -6.12 -7.58 3.09
N CYS A 69 -7.44 -7.51 2.89
CA CYS A 69 -8.11 -8.04 1.69
C CYS A 69 -7.65 -7.32 0.42
N GLU A 70 -7.63 -5.99 0.42
CA GLU A 70 -7.21 -5.20 -0.74
C GLU A 70 -5.77 -5.47 -1.17
N ILE A 71 -4.87 -5.67 -0.19
CA ILE A 71 -3.45 -5.91 -0.47
C ILE A 71 -3.15 -7.37 -0.78
N ARG A 72 -3.94 -8.32 -0.27
CA ARG A 72 -3.65 -9.76 -0.42
C ARG A 72 -4.32 -10.33 -1.68
N GLY A 73 -3.56 -11.15 -2.42
CA GLY A 73 -4.14 -11.98 -3.48
C GLY A 73 -4.47 -11.20 -4.76
N SER A 74 -5.52 -11.62 -5.46
CA SER A 74 -5.91 -11.08 -6.77
C SER A 74 -6.69 -9.77 -6.67
N THR A 75 -7.37 -9.50 -5.55
CA THR A 75 -8.15 -8.26 -5.30
C THR A 75 -7.35 -6.99 -5.61
N PHE A 76 -6.06 -6.95 -5.27
CA PHE A 76 -5.21 -5.81 -5.61
C PHE A 76 -5.17 -5.52 -7.11
N VAL A 77 -5.05 -6.56 -7.93
CA VAL A 77 -4.92 -6.43 -9.39
C VAL A 77 -6.29 -6.28 -10.05
N GLU A 78 -7.28 -7.03 -9.57
CA GLU A 78 -8.62 -7.12 -10.17
C GLU A 78 -9.53 -5.96 -9.76
N GLU A 79 -9.36 -5.41 -8.55
CA GLU A 79 -10.27 -4.40 -7.99
C GLU A 79 -9.57 -3.08 -7.65
N LEU A 80 -8.38 -3.12 -7.02
CA LEU A 80 -7.71 -1.91 -6.56
C LEU A 80 -7.01 -1.14 -7.69
N LEU A 81 -6.17 -1.79 -8.50
CA LEU A 81 -5.45 -1.12 -9.59
C LEU A 81 -6.39 -0.45 -10.62
N PRO A 82 -7.51 -1.07 -11.04
CA PRO A 82 -8.47 -0.43 -11.94
C PRO A 82 -9.10 0.85 -11.40
N LYS A 83 -9.05 1.08 -10.08
CA LYS A 83 -9.55 2.30 -9.44
C LYS A 83 -8.56 3.46 -9.49
N PHE A 84 -7.33 3.28 -9.96
CA PHE A 84 -6.40 4.40 -10.14
C PHE A 84 -6.99 5.40 -11.14
N SER A 85 -6.79 6.69 -10.86
CA SER A 85 -7.20 7.70 -11.82
C SER A 85 -6.42 7.58 -13.13
N ILE A 86 -6.98 8.10 -14.22
CA ILE A 86 -6.40 8.05 -15.56
C ILE A 86 -4.95 8.58 -15.54
N ARG A 87 -4.71 9.67 -14.80
CA ARG A 87 -3.38 10.28 -14.66
C ARG A 87 -2.34 9.37 -14.00
N TYR A 88 -2.77 8.44 -13.15
CA TYR A 88 -1.90 7.56 -12.38
C TYR A 88 -1.90 6.10 -12.83
N GLN A 89 -2.65 5.71 -13.88
CA GLN A 89 -2.63 4.33 -14.40
C GLN A 89 -1.22 3.83 -14.75
N LYS A 90 -0.36 4.73 -15.27
CA LYS A 90 1.06 4.43 -15.55
C LYS A 90 1.87 3.98 -14.32
N LEU A 91 1.36 4.17 -13.10
CA LEU A 91 1.99 3.76 -11.85
C LEU A 91 1.59 2.34 -11.41
N TRP A 92 0.78 1.60 -12.18
CA TRP A 92 0.40 0.22 -11.85
C TRP A 92 1.61 -0.69 -11.62
N ASN A 93 2.59 -0.63 -12.50
CA ASN A 93 3.81 -1.43 -12.36
C ASN A 93 4.55 -1.11 -11.06
N LEU A 94 4.69 0.16 -10.71
CA LEU A 94 5.28 0.57 -9.44
C LEU A 94 4.46 0.05 -8.26
N ALA A 95 3.14 0.18 -8.29
CA ALA A 95 2.25 -0.30 -7.24
C ALA A 95 2.37 -1.82 -7.01
N MET A 96 2.44 -2.60 -8.09
CA MET A 96 2.64 -4.05 -8.03
C MET A 96 4.01 -4.43 -7.46
N VAL A 97 5.08 -3.81 -7.95
CA VAL A 97 6.45 -4.08 -7.48
C VAL A 97 6.58 -3.69 -6.01
N PHE A 98 6.06 -2.51 -5.63
CA PHE A 98 6.12 -2.03 -4.26
C PHE A 98 5.32 -2.92 -3.30
N ARG A 99 4.13 -3.40 -3.72
CA ARG A 99 3.37 -4.43 -2.99
C ARG A 99 4.20 -5.70 -2.80
N LYS A 100 4.86 -6.18 -3.85
CA LYS A 100 5.67 -7.41 -3.81
C LYS A 100 6.83 -7.27 -2.82
N ILE A 101 7.53 -6.14 -2.86
CA ILE A 101 8.62 -5.83 -1.92
C ILE A 101 8.14 -5.88 -0.47
N LEU A 102 6.99 -5.28 -0.17
CA LEU A 102 6.50 -5.16 1.21
C LEU A 102 5.82 -6.40 1.76
N PHE A 103 5.05 -7.10 0.94
CA PHE A 103 4.13 -8.14 1.41
C PHE A 103 4.44 -9.53 0.87
N TYR A 104 5.35 -9.66 -0.10
CA TYR A 104 5.74 -10.94 -0.68
C TYR A 104 7.27 -11.12 -0.77
N PRO A 105 8.04 -10.80 0.30
CA PRO A 105 9.50 -10.90 0.29
C PRO A 105 10.00 -12.34 0.06
N TYR A 106 9.20 -13.34 0.45
CA TYR A 106 9.53 -14.77 0.36
C TYR A 106 8.61 -15.52 -0.62
N GLY A 107 7.88 -14.80 -1.48
CA GLY A 107 6.90 -15.40 -2.40
C GLY A 107 5.53 -15.69 -1.79
N GLU A 108 5.40 -15.63 -0.47
CA GLU A 108 4.14 -15.74 0.27
C GLU A 108 3.79 -14.45 1.00
N PHE A 109 2.50 -14.30 1.35
CA PHE A 109 2.01 -13.10 2.01
C PHE A 109 2.53 -12.99 3.44
N TYR A 110 3.37 -12.00 3.71
CA TYR A 110 4.06 -11.80 4.98
C TYR A 110 3.76 -10.42 5.57
N ILE A 111 3.42 -10.40 6.86
CA ILE A 111 3.30 -9.20 7.68
C ILE A 111 4.05 -9.51 8.98
N GLY A 112 5.11 -8.76 9.28
CA GLY A 112 5.91 -8.98 10.47
C GLY A 112 7.32 -8.41 10.35
N TYR A 113 8.18 -8.76 11.31
CA TYR A 113 9.53 -8.22 11.42
C TYR A 113 10.45 -8.58 10.23
N HIS A 114 11.01 -7.55 9.58
CA HIS A 114 12.13 -7.75 8.65
C HIS A 114 13.45 -7.65 9.40
N LYS A 115 14.30 -8.67 9.22
CA LYS A 115 15.62 -8.75 9.87
C LYS A 115 16.62 -7.72 9.32
N ASP A 116 16.47 -7.32 8.06
CA ASP A 116 17.33 -6.35 7.39
C ASP A 116 16.51 -5.21 6.78
N ASN A 117 16.53 -4.06 7.44
CA ASN A 117 15.79 -2.87 7.03
C ASN A 117 16.40 -2.20 5.79
N ASN A 118 17.72 -2.29 5.61
CA ASN A 118 18.41 -1.65 4.49
C ASN A 118 18.01 -2.30 3.16
N VAL A 119 17.81 -3.63 3.17
CA VAL A 119 17.32 -4.36 2.00
C VAL A 119 15.95 -3.85 1.57
N LEU A 120 15.03 -3.61 2.52
CA LEU A 120 13.69 -3.09 2.22
C LEU A 120 13.75 -1.69 1.61
N TYR A 121 14.50 -0.76 2.23
CA TYR A 121 14.66 0.60 1.72
C TYR A 121 15.30 0.62 0.33
N ASN A 122 16.40 -0.11 0.15
CA ASN A 122 17.12 -0.15 -1.11
C ASN A 122 16.25 -0.71 -2.24
N ALA A 123 15.46 -1.75 -1.95
CA ALA A 123 14.50 -2.29 -2.91
C ALA A 123 13.41 -1.27 -3.25
N THR A 124 12.84 -0.60 -2.26
CA THR A 124 11.84 0.47 -2.47
C THR A 124 12.43 1.61 -3.31
N MET A 125 13.56 2.19 -2.91
CA MET A 125 14.23 3.26 -3.66
C MET A 125 14.51 2.86 -5.10
N LYS A 126 15.09 1.68 -5.32
CA LYS A 126 15.37 1.16 -6.65
C LYS A 126 14.11 1.07 -7.53
N SER A 127 13.00 0.58 -6.97
CA SER A 127 11.73 0.51 -7.72
C SER A 127 11.17 1.87 -8.11
N PHE A 128 11.32 2.87 -7.24
CA PHE A 128 10.92 4.25 -7.56
C PHE A 128 11.84 4.87 -8.62
N ASP A 129 13.15 4.67 -8.53
CA ASP A 129 14.11 5.14 -9.53
C ASP A 129 13.81 4.55 -10.92
N GLU A 130 13.52 3.25 -10.97
CA GLU A 130 13.13 2.56 -12.21
C GLU A 130 11.80 3.11 -12.77
N ALA A 131 10.81 3.35 -11.90
CA ALA A 131 9.55 3.97 -12.31
C ALA A 131 9.76 5.40 -12.84
N ILE A 132 10.55 6.22 -12.16
CA ILE A 132 10.86 7.60 -12.59
C ILE A 132 11.55 7.59 -13.95
N ARG A 133 12.56 6.72 -14.15
CA ARG A 133 13.23 6.57 -15.46
C ARG A 133 12.23 6.19 -16.55
N SER A 134 11.37 5.21 -16.28
CA SER A 134 10.34 4.76 -17.23
C SER A 134 9.32 5.84 -17.58
N LEU A 135 9.05 6.77 -16.66
CA LEU A 135 8.13 7.89 -16.87
C LEU A 135 8.77 9.09 -17.56
N THR A 136 10.10 9.21 -17.49
CA THR A 136 10.87 10.37 -17.98
C THR A 136 11.45 10.13 -19.37
N ILE A 137 11.64 8.87 -19.76
CA ILE A 137 11.93 8.51 -21.15
C ILE A 137 10.69 8.87 -21.97
N LYS A 138 10.78 9.99 -22.72
CA LYS A 138 9.74 10.41 -23.66
C LYS A 138 9.51 9.27 -24.67
N GLN A 139 8.26 8.80 -24.75
CA GLN A 139 7.76 8.13 -25.97
C GLN A 139 7.62 9.17 -27.09
#